data_AF-A0A9N9NIB1-F1
#
_entry.id   AF-A0A9N9NIB1-F1
#
_cell.length_a   1.000
_cell.length_b   1.000
_cell.length_c   1.000
_cell.angle_alpha   90.00
_cell.angle_beta   90.00
_cell.angle_gamma   90.00
#
_symmetry.space_group_name_H-M   'P 1'
#
loop_
_entity.id
_entity.type
_entity.pdbx_description
1 polymer ?
#
loop_
_entity_poly.entity_id
_entity_poly.type
_entity_poly.pdbx_seq_one_letter_code
_entity_poly.pdbx_strand_id
1 'polypeptide(L)'
;MSKFNDDELLNLFFSELATIKYQKDDNVFTRIKKKIQETFDLEELKEDSNLDKEIQNFNLNKKQKNKLQMLRINQEGMIIRYNEIKTGIEEETKINRLRDFQFWYMQITGSQNLTDRLKKKLQKIRKDRFDFLVDYIAEFNRIQQGIQDETEIERLRDFWFSEITKSKLENDDKQKLNELREEHIRKLEQTQPGTNDFNYIRNKIYDKKKIPNLKVNRHWFREIRNSKNLSKEQKVALNIQRDKKLKALSNKKYDKINEEIPKIETANLLNNRCYINIMIYELKNENLKDDRDVDTLQQKRQERYQLIQKKVEISKYDRYKRQITNFYNRKQVVLLSNDNVLAKILKTSIKH
;
A
#
# COMPACT_ATOMS: atom_id res chain seq x y z
N MET A 1 57.35 -89.47 13.99
CA MET A 1 56.42 -88.90 13.00
C MET A 1 55.05 -88.88 13.62
N SER A 2 54.61 -87.72 14.11
CA SER A 2 53.22 -87.55 14.60
C SER A 2 52.31 -87.49 13.36
N LYS A 3 51.62 -88.59 13.07
CA LYS A 3 50.55 -88.61 12.07
C LYS A 3 49.39 -87.83 12.67
N PHE A 4 49.04 -86.70 12.07
CA PHE A 4 47.75 -86.05 12.35
C PHE A 4 46.66 -87.11 12.21
N ASN A 5 45.82 -87.23 13.24
CA ASN A 5 44.65 -88.12 13.17
C ASN A 5 43.65 -87.53 12.17
N ASP A 6 42.92 -88.38 11.44
CA ASP A 6 41.99 -87.92 10.39
C ASP A 6 40.94 -86.94 10.95
N ASP A 7 40.59 -87.06 12.23
CA ASP A 7 39.72 -86.13 12.96
C ASP A 7 40.33 -84.73 13.17
N GLU A 8 41.66 -84.63 13.33
CA GLU A 8 42.35 -83.33 13.46
C GLU A 8 42.42 -82.62 12.12
N LEU A 9 42.64 -83.36 11.02
CA LEU A 9 42.58 -82.84 9.65
C LEU A 9 41.15 -82.40 9.29
N LEU A 10 40.14 -83.19 9.66
CA LEU A 10 38.73 -82.81 9.47
C LEU A 10 38.39 -81.55 10.26
N ASN A 11 38.82 -81.43 11.51
CA ASN A 11 38.56 -80.25 12.32
C ASN A 11 39.31 -79.01 11.80
N LEU A 12 40.53 -79.16 11.29
CA LEU A 12 41.25 -78.07 10.63
C LEU A 12 40.51 -77.62 9.36
N PHE A 13 40.07 -78.58 8.53
CA PHE A 13 39.30 -78.32 7.30
C PHE A 13 37.92 -77.73 7.59
N PHE A 14 37.24 -78.15 8.66
CA PHE A 14 35.98 -77.57 9.12
C PHE A 14 36.17 -76.22 9.80
N SER A 15 37.33 -75.94 10.42
CA SER A 15 37.66 -74.61 10.97
C SER A 15 38.04 -73.61 9.88
N GLU A 16 38.73 -74.05 8.82
CA GLU A 16 38.99 -73.29 7.60
C GLU A 16 37.70 -73.10 6.79
N LEU A 17 36.88 -74.15 6.63
CA LEU A 17 35.56 -74.01 6.03
C LEU A 17 34.64 -73.15 6.89
N ALA A 18 34.71 -73.20 8.22
CA ALA A 18 33.92 -72.34 9.09
C ALA A 18 34.39 -70.90 9.02
N THR A 19 35.69 -70.61 8.87
CA THR A 19 36.19 -69.25 8.60
C THR A 19 35.82 -68.77 7.19
N ILE A 20 35.72 -69.67 6.21
CA ILE A 20 35.21 -69.38 4.86
C ILE A 20 33.67 -69.21 4.85
N LYS A 21 32.92 -69.97 5.66
CA LYS A 21 31.44 -69.88 5.80
C LYS A 21 30.99 -68.82 6.81
N TYR A 22 31.89 -68.35 7.68
CA TYR A 22 31.77 -67.13 8.48
C TYR A 22 32.33 -65.91 7.75
N GLN A 23 32.44 -65.93 6.42
CA GLN A 23 32.18 -64.71 5.64
C GLN A 23 30.68 -64.39 5.69
N LYS A 24 30.23 -64.06 6.91
CA LYS A 24 29.02 -63.28 7.20
C LYS A 24 29.27 -61.80 6.82
N ASP A 25 30.08 -61.59 5.78
CA ASP A 25 30.36 -60.34 5.09
C ASP A 25 29.38 -60.20 3.93
N ASP A 26 28.10 -60.30 4.26
CA ASP A 26 27.01 -59.73 3.47
C ASP A 26 26.86 -58.27 3.89
N ASN A 27 27.51 -57.26 3.32
CA ASN A 27 28.78 -57.15 2.61
C ASN A 27 29.01 -55.65 2.80
N VAL A 28 29.94 -55.24 3.68
CA VAL A 28 30.11 -53.82 4.06
C VAL A 28 30.17 -52.92 2.81
N PHE A 29 30.82 -53.40 1.74
CA PHE A 29 30.82 -52.77 0.43
C PHE A 29 29.43 -52.67 -0.20
N THR A 30 28.63 -53.73 -0.23
CA THR A 30 27.23 -53.70 -0.74
C THR A 30 26.33 -52.79 0.07
N ARG A 31 26.48 -52.76 1.41
CA ARG A 31 25.72 -51.87 2.29
C ARG A 31 26.03 -50.40 2.00
N ILE A 32 27.31 -50.03 1.92
CA ILE A 32 27.73 -48.65 1.62
C ILE A 32 27.35 -48.29 0.19
N LYS A 33 27.53 -49.19 -0.77
CA LYS A 33 27.09 -49.00 -2.16
C LYS A 33 25.59 -48.68 -2.22
N LYS A 34 24.76 -49.45 -1.53
CA LYS A 34 23.31 -49.22 -1.46
C LYS A 34 23.01 -47.87 -0.81
N LYS A 35 23.68 -47.54 0.31
CA LYS A 35 23.56 -46.25 0.99
C LYS A 35 23.85 -45.09 0.03
N ILE A 36 24.97 -45.10 -0.69
CA ILE A 36 25.30 -44.07 -1.69
C ILE A 36 24.20 -43.96 -2.76
N GLN A 37 23.73 -45.07 -3.31
CA GLN A 37 22.73 -45.08 -4.38
C GLN A 37 21.35 -44.56 -3.92
N GLU A 38 21.01 -44.76 -2.65
CA GLU A 38 19.75 -44.33 -2.04
C GLU A 38 19.81 -42.90 -1.49
N THR A 39 20.99 -42.39 -1.15
CA THR A 39 21.17 -41.01 -0.70
C THR A 39 20.89 -40.04 -1.86
N PHE A 40 19.94 -39.13 -1.60
CA PHE A 40 19.57 -38.04 -2.51
C PHE A 40 19.85 -36.65 -1.89
N ASP A 41 20.42 -36.63 -0.68
CA ASP A 41 20.93 -35.44 -0.03
C ASP A 41 22.36 -35.17 -0.53
N LEU A 42 22.59 -33.97 -1.06
CA LEU A 42 23.88 -33.58 -1.59
C LEU A 42 24.93 -33.41 -0.48
N GLU A 43 24.54 -32.91 0.69
CA GLU A 43 25.49 -32.67 1.80
C GLU A 43 26.02 -33.99 2.37
N GLU A 44 25.20 -35.04 2.37
CA GLU A 44 25.60 -36.38 2.80
C GLU A 44 26.58 -37.07 1.82
N LEU A 45 26.69 -36.57 0.58
CA LEU A 45 27.52 -37.16 -0.48
C LEU A 45 28.80 -36.39 -0.75
N LYS A 46 28.96 -35.18 -0.19
CA LYS A 46 30.19 -34.38 -0.32
C LYS A 46 31.41 -35.07 0.27
N GLU A 47 32.57 -34.62 -0.16
CA GLU A 47 33.85 -34.92 0.49
C GLU A 47 33.81 -34.49 1.97
N ASP A 48 34.48 -35.25 2.84
CA ASP A 48 34.46 -35.08 4.32
C ASP A 48 33.13 -35.33 5.03
N SER A 49 32.07 -35.69 4.30
CA SER A 49 30.81 -36.14 4.89
C SER A 49 31.00 -37.40 5.75
N ASN A 50 30.02 -37.70 6.61
CA ASN A 50 30.00 -38.95 7.37
C ASN A 50 30.11 -40.18 6.45
N LEU A 51 29.54 -40.09 5.24
CA LEU A 51 29.54 -41.15 4.26
C LEU A 51 30.91 -41.33 3.57
N ASP A 52 31.63 -40.23 3.33
CA ASP A 52 33.03 -40.28 2.88
C ASP A 52 33.96 -40.84 3.96
N LYS A 53 33.80 -40.38 5.20
CA LYS A 53 34.54 -40.92 6.36
C LYS A 53 34.27 -42.41 6.55
N GLU A 54 33.03 -42.86 6.37
CA GLU A 54 32.69 -44.28 6.36
C GLU A 54 33.45 -45.04 5.26
N ILE A 55 33.47 -44.56 4.01
CA ILE A 55 34.22 -45.19 2.91
C ILE A 55 35.71 -45.31 3.24
N GLN A 56 36.29 -44.28 3.87
CA GLN A 56 37.70 -44.24 4.23
C GLN A 56 38.05 -45.17 5.40
N ASN A 57 37.19 -45.24 6.43
CA ASN A 57 37.46 -45.93 7.69
C ASN A 57 37.16 -47.44 7.67
N PHE A 58 36.28 -47.92 6.80
CA PHE A 58 35.98 -49.35 6.72
C PHE A 58 37.16 -50.16 6.15
N ASN A 59 37.27 -51.42 6.60
CA ASN A 59 38.31 -52.38 6.22
C ASN A 59 38.08 -52.95 4.79
N LEU A 60 37.98 -52.05 3.81
CA LEU A 60 37.78 -52.35 2.39
C LEU A 60 39.11 -52.32 1.65
N ASN A 61 39.28 -53.19 0.64
CA ASN A 61 40.46 -53.15 -0.20
C ASN A 61 40.48 -51.88 -1.08
N LYS A 62 41.67 -51.50 -1.57
CA LYS A 62 41.86 -50.28 -2.39
C LYS A 62 40.91 -50.21 -3.59
N LYS A 63 40.65 -51.34 -4.26
CA LYS A 63 39.77 -51.42 -5.43
C LYS A 63 38.31 -51.16 -5.07
N GLN A 64 37.85 -51.68 -3.94
CA GLN A 64 36.51 -51.44 -3.41
C GLN A 64 36.32 -49.98 -2.99
N LYS A 65 37.29 -49.39 -2.27
CA LYS A 65 37.26 -47.97 -1.88
C LYS A 65 37.17 -47.05 -3.10
N ASN A 66 38.02 -47.24 -4.10
CA ASN A 66 37.97 -46.47 -5.36
C ASN A 66 36.62 -46.61 -6.07
N LYS A 67 36.04 -47.82 -6.08
CA LYS A 67 34.73 -48.06 -6.70
C LYS A 67 33.59 -47.36 -5.96
N LEU A 68 33.62 -47.31 -4.63
CA LEU A 68 32.64 -46.56 -3.83
C LEU A 68 32.80 -45.05 -4.01
N GLN A 69 34.03 -44.54 -4.05
CA GLN A 69 34.28 -43.10 -4.31
C GLN A 69 33.77 -42.68 -5.69
N MET A 70 34.08 -43.43 -6.75
CA MET A 70 33.54 -43.15 -8.08
C MET A 70 32.00 -43.20 -8.11
N LEU A 71 31.40 -44.15 -7.38
CA LEU A 71 29.95 -44.27 -7.29
C LEU A 71 29.32 -43.09 -6.53
N ARG A 72 29.99 -42.58 -5.49
CA ARG A 72 29.60 -41.35 -4.76
C ARG A 72 29.66 -40.12 -5.67
N ILE A 73 30.79 -39.90 -6.35
CA ILE A 73 30.98 -38.77 -7.27
C ILE A 73 29.92 -38.80 -8.38
N ASN A 74 29.64 -39.98 -8.94
CA ASN A 74 28.61 -40.12 -9.96
C ASN A 74 27.19 -39.81 -9.42
N GLN A 75 26.88 -40.25 -8.19
CA GLN A 75 25.60 -39.95 -7.54
C GLN A 75 25.47 -38.45 -7.25
N GLU A 76 26.52 -37.82 -6.75
CA GLU A 76 26.60 -36.38 -6.51
C GLU A 76 26.33 -35.59 -7.80
N GLY A 77 27.07 -35.91 -8.87
CA GLY A 77 26.88 -35.30 -10.18
C GLY A 77 25.47 -35.50 -10.78
N MET A 78 24.85 -36.66 -10.52
CA MET A 78 23.46 -36.91 -10.91
C MET A 78 22.49 -35.99 -10.16
N ILE A 79 22.65 -35.82 -8.84
CA ILE A 79 21.78 -34.98 -8.01
C ILE A 79 21.93 -33.50 -8.39
N ILE A 80 23.16 -33.02 -8.56
CA ILE A 80 23.45 -31.67 -9.03
C ILE A 80 22.73 -31.42 -10.34
N ARG A 81 22.93 -32.31 -11.33
CA ARG A 81 22.31 -32.15 -12.65
C ARG A 81 20.78 -32.21 -12.60
N TYR A 82 20.22 -33.06 -11.75
CA TYR A 82 18.77 -33.12 -11.55
C TYR A 82 18.23 -31.79 -11.00
N ASN A 83 18.89 -31.23 -9.98
CA ASN A 83 18.47 -29.97 -9.36
C ASN A 83 18.62 -28.80 -10.31
N GLU A 84 19.72 -28.70 -11.07
CA GLU A 84 19.91 -27.67 -12.10
C GLU A 84 18.77 -27.67 -13.12
N ILE A 85 18.41 -28.85 -13.66
CA ILE A 85 17.33 -28.95 -14.64
C ILE A 85 15.98 -28.66 -14.00
N LYS A 86 15.74 -29.16 -12.79
CA LYS A 86 14.49 -28.92 -12.05
C LYS A 86 14.27 -27.43 -11.83
N THR A 87 15.25 -26.73 -11.25
CA THR A 87 15.19 -25.28 -11.01
C THR A 87 15.01 -24.53 -12.32
N GLY A 88 15.77 -24.88 -13.36
CA GLY A 88 15.65 -24.24 -14.66
C GLY A 88 14.27 -24.42 -15.32
N ILE A 89 13.59 -25.54 -15.10
CA ILE A 89 12.21 -25.75 -15.54
C ILE A 89 11.23 -24.91 -14.71
N GLU A 90 11.37 -24.92 -13.38
CA GLU A 90 10.47 -24.21 -12.47
C GLU A 90 10.51 -22.69 -12.69
N GLU A 91 11.69 -22.15 -13.01
CA GLU A 91 11.90 -20.72 -13.32
C GLU A 91 11.62 -20.35 -14.78
N GLU A 92 11.39 -21.32 -15.66
CA GLU A 92 11.16 -21.03 -17.08
C GLU A 92 9.83 -20.29 -17.27
N THR A 93 9.90 -19.26 -18.11
CA THR A 93 8.76 -18.41 -18.48
C THR A 93 8.42 -18.53 -19.97
N LYS A 94 9.35 -19.04 -20.79
CA LYS A 94 9.15 -19.22 -22.23
C LYS A 94 8.52 -20.58 -22.52
N ILE A 95 7.21 -20.58 -22.77
CA ILE A 95 6.42 -21.79 -23.13
C ILE A 95 7.09 -22.65 -24.20
N ASN A 96 7.63 -22.03 -25.25
CA ASN A 96 8.26 -22.78 -26.35
C ASN A 96 9.45 -23.61 -25.88
N ARG A 97 10.20 -23.20 -24.85
CA ARG A 97 11.33 -23.98 -24.33
C ARG A 97 10.90 -25.20 -23.52
N LEU A 98 9.68 -25.18 -23.01
CA LEU A 98 9.07 -26.27 -22.25
C LEU A 98 8.31 -27.26 -23.14
N ARG A 99 8.05 -26.95 -24.40
CA ARG A 99 7.32 -27.85 -25.32
C ARG A 99 8.12 -29.12 -25.62
N ASP A 100 7.43 -30.19 -26.02
CA ASP A 100 8.06 -31.44 -26.46
C ASP A 100 9.06 -31.18 -27.59
N PHE A 101 10.16 -31.95 -27.58
CA PHE A 101 11.28 -31.84 -28.54
C PHE A 101 11.99 -30.48 -28.53
N GLN A 102 11.69 -29.60 -27.59
CA GLN A 102 12.36 -28.32 -27.41
C GLN A 102 13.43 -28.39 -26.32
N PHE A 103 13.98 -27.22 -25.97
CA PHE A 103 15.14 -27.08 -25.10
C PHE A 103 15.10 -27.97 -23.85
N TRP A 104 14.11 -27.83 -22.96
CA TRP A 104 14.09 -28.57 -21.70
C TRP A 104 13.83 -30.06 -21.90
N TYR A 105 13.02 -30.43 -22.90
CA TYR A 105 12.84 -31.83 -23.27
C TYR A 105 14.17 -32.47 -23.67
N MET A 106 14.95 -31.79 -24.53
CA MET A 106 16.28 -32.24 -24.98
C MET A 106 17.30 -32.29 -23.84
N GLN A 107 17.29 -31.30 -22.93
CA GLN A 107 18.17 -31.30 -21.75
C GLN A 107 17.92 -32.50 -20.84
N ILE A 108 16.66 -32.92 -20.69
CA ILE A 108 16.30 -34.10 -19.88
C ILE A 108 16.68 -35.40 -20.60
N THR A 109 16.25 -35.57 -21.86
CA THR A 109 16.44 -36.83 -22.60
C THR A 109 17.92 -37.08 -22.89
N GLY A 110 18.63 -36.04 -23.31
CA GLY A 110 20.06 -36.08 -23.63
C GLY A 110 21.00 -36.17 -22.41
N SER A 111 20.48 -36.02 -21.19
CA SER A 111 21.33 -36.13 -20.00
C SER A 111 21.78 -37.56 -19.76
N GLN A 112 23.08 -37.83 -19.88
CA GLN A 112 23.67 -39.14 -19.62
C GLN A 112 23.76 -39.46 -18.12
N ASN A 113 23.83 -38.42 -17.28
CA ASN A 113 24.01 -38.55 -15.83
C ASN A 113 22.72 -38.90 -15.08
N LEU A 114 21.56 -38.84 -15.75
CA LEU A 114 20.25 -39.08 -15.12
C LEU A 114 19.74 -40.48 -15.40
N THR A 115 19.22 -41.13 -14.35
CA THR A 115 18.45 -42.37 -14.50
C THR A 115 17.10 -42.11 -15.17
N ASP A 116 16.54 -43.13 -15.83
CA ASP A 116 15.23 -43.03 -16.48
C ASP A 116 14.11 -42.63 -15.52
N ARG A 117 14.20 -43.05 -14.25
CA ARG A 117 13.25 -42.65 -13.21
C ARG A 117 13.29 -41.14 -12.97
N LEU A 118 14.48 -40.54 -12.89
CA LEU A 118 14.64 -39.10 -12.72
C LEU A 118 14.25 -38.32 -13.98
N LYS A 119 14.59 -38.83 -15.16
CA LYS A 119 14.14 -38.26 -16.43
C LYS A 119 12.62 -38.19 -16.49
N LYS A 120 11.91 -39.28 -16.14
CA LYS A 120 10.44 -39.30 -16.08
C LYS A 120 9.87 -38.27 -15.09
N LYS A 121 10.50 -38.11 -13.93
CA LYS A 121 10.09 -37.07 -12.96
C LYS A 121 10.27 -35.66 -13.52
N LEU A 122 11.42 -35.35 -14.11
CA LEU A 122 11.66 -34.05 -14.73
C LEU A 122 10.72 -33.78 -15.90
N GLN A 123 10.41 -34.81 -16.71
CA GLN A 123 9.42 -34.70 -17.79
C GLN A 123 8.03 -34.36 -17.27
N LYS A 124 7.64 -34.93 -16.11
CA LYS A 124 6.39 -34.56 -15.45
C LYS A 124 6.41 -33.10 -14.99
N ILE A 125 7.46 -32.67 -14.28
CA ILE A 125 7.62 -31.28 -13.80
C ILE A 125 7.57 -30.29 -14.98
N ARG A 126 8.27 -30.60 -16.08
CA ARG A 126 8.23 -29.81 -17.32
C ARG A 126 6.81 -29.69 -17.87
N LYS A 127 6.10 -30.81 -17.97
CA LYS A 127 4.74 -30.82 -18.51
C LYS A 127 3.79 -30.03 -17.61
N ASP A 128 3.83 -30.26 -16.31
CA ASP A 128 3.02 -29.54 -15.33
C ASP A 128 3.27 -28.02 -15.42
N ARG A 129 4.54 -27.60 -15.59
CA ARG A 129 4.90 -26.20 -15.81
C ARG A 129 4.42 -25.65 -17.16
N PHE A 130 4.53 -26.43 -18.23
CA PHE A 130 4.03 -26.06 -19.55
C PHE A 130 2.52 -25.82 -19.53
N ASP A 131 1.77 -26.76 -18.97
CA ASP A 131 0.31 -26.69 -18.86
C ASP A 131 -0.11 -25.45 -18.04
N PHE A 132 0.55 -25.22 -16.90
CA PHE A 132 0.34 -24.00 -16.09
C PHE A 132 0.53 -22.71 -16.89
N LEU A 133 1.64 -22.58 -17.64
CA LEU A 133 1.90 -21.36 -18.39
C LEU A 133 0.94 -21.18 -19.57
N VAL A 134 0.51 -22.26 -20.22
CA VAL A 134 -0.49 -22.20 -21.29
C VAL A 134 -1.80 -21.62 -20.75
N ASP A 135 -2.28 -22.14 -19.62
CA ASP A 135 -3.49 -21.65 -18.98
C ASP A 135 -3.35 -20.19 -18.53
N TYR A 136 -2.21 -19.85 -17.95
CA TYR A 136 -1.90 -18.48 -17.50
C TYR A 136 -1.95 -17.47 -18.66
N ILE A 137 -1.28 -17.77 -19.78
CA ILE A 137 -1.27 -16.91 -20.97
C ILE A 137 -2.66 -16.83 -21.60
N ALA A 138 -3.40 -17.94 -21.64
CA ALA A 138 -4.76 -17.95 -22.17
C ALA A 138 -5.69 -17.06 -21.34
N GLU A 139 -5.60 -17.11 -20.01
CA GLU A 139 -6.38 -16.25 -19.11
C GLU A 139 -6.03 -14.77 -19.30
N PHE A 140 -4.74 -14.44 -19.37
CA PHE A 140 -4.28 -13.07 -19.62
C PHE A 140 -4.82 -12.54 -20.96
N ASN A 141 -4.64 -13.29 -22.05
CA ASN A 141 -5.08 -12.89 -23.38
C ASN A 141 -6.61 -12.78 -23.48
N ARG A 142 -7.35 -13.67 -22.82
CA ARG A 142 -8.83 -13.59 -22.75
C ARG A 142 -9.28 -12.27 -22.14
N ILE A 143 -8.68 -11.88 -21.02
CA ILE A 143 -9.04 -10.62 -20.33
C ILE A 143 -8.60 -9.42 -21.17
N GLN A 144 -7.38 -9.45 -21.72
CA GLN A 144 -6.88 -8.38 -22.59
C GLN A 144 -7.80 -8.16 -23.78
N GLN A 145 -8.17 -9.22 -24.49
CA GLN A 145 -9.06 -9.15 -25.65
C GLN A 145 -10.45 -8.66 -25.23
N GLY A 146 -10.98 -9.19 -24.12
CA GLY A 146 -12.26 -8.77 -23.57
C GLY A 146 -12.32 -7.28 -23.20
N ILE A 147 -11.23 -6.71 -22.68
CA ILE A 147 -11.11 -5.26 -22.46
C ILE A 147 -11.13 -4.49 -23.78
N GLN A 148 -10.36 -4.94 -24.78
CA GLN A 148 -10.23 -4.23 -26.06
C GLN A 148 -11.53 -4.23 -26.87
N ASP A 149 -12.28 -5.32 -26.81
CA ASP A 149 -13.56 -5.47 -27.53
C ASP A 149 -14.73 -4.82 -26.77
N GLU A 150 -14.57 -4.51 -25.49
CA GLU A 150 -15.61 -3.88 -24.69
C GLU A 150 -15.81 -2.42 -25.09
N THR A 151 -17.06 -2.03 -25.27
CA THR A 151 -17.44 -0.67 -25.68
C THR A 151 -18.23 0.07 -24.59
N GLU A 152 -18.76 -0.67 -23.61
CA GLU A 152 -19.49 -0.09 -22.49
C GLU A 152 -18.53 0.33 -21.36
N ILE A 153 -18.43 1.65 -21.13
CA ILE A 153 -17.55 2.22 -20.09
C ILE A 153 -17.88 1.69 -18.70
N GLU A 154 -19.15 1.46 -18.37
CA GLU A 154 -19.56 0.95 -17.05
C GLU A 154 -19.08 -0.50 -16.84
N ARG A 155 -19.16 -1.35 -17.87
CA ARG A 155 -18.62 -2.72 -17.81
C ARG A 155 -17.10 -2.72 -17.68
N LEU A 156 -16.40 -1.82 -18.38
CA LEU A 156 -14.96 -1.62 -18.18
C LEU A 156 -14.63 -1.22 -16.74
N ARG A 157 -15.45 -0.36 -16.12
CA ARG A 157 -15.22 0.13 -14.75
C ARG A 157 -15.44 -0.94 -13.70
N ASP A 158 -16.52 -1.70 -13.78
CA ASP A 158 -16.97 -2.56 -12.68
C ASP A 158 -16.71 -4.04 -12.97
N PHE A 159 -17.24 -4.57 -14.08
CA PHE A 159 -17.12 -5.99 -14.42
C PHE A 159 -15.67 -6.38 -14.67
N TRP A 160 -14.98 -5.68 -15.57
CA TRP A 160 -13.61 -6.01 -15.93
C TRP A 160 -12.61 -5.76 -14.79
N PHE A 161 -12.86 -4.75 -13.94
CA PHE A 161 -12.08 -4.57 -12.71
C PHE A 161 -12.20 -5.77 -11.77
N SER A 162 -13.43 -6.25 -11.57
CA SER A 162 -13.67 -7.45 -10.76
C SER A 162 -13.03 -8.69 -11.37
N GLU A 163 -13.11 -8.88 -12.69
CA GLU A 163 -12.49 -10.02 -13.38
C GLU A 163 -10.96 -10.01 -13.20
N ILE A 164 -10.30 -8.85 -13.40
CA ILE A 164 -8.86 -8.70 -13.18
C ILE A 164 -8.50 -8.99 -11.73
N THR A 165 -9.29 -8.48 -10.78
CA THR A 165 -9.02 -8.66 -9.34
C THR A 165 -9.10 -10.13 -8.93
N LYS A 166 -10.12 -10.85 -9.42
CA LYS A 166 -10.38 -12.27 -9.10
C LYS A 166 -9.50 -13.26 -9.88
N SER A 167 -8.82 -12.82 -10.94
CA SER A 167 -7.97 -13.70 -11.75
C SER A 167 -6.80 -14.29 -10.95
N LYS A 168 -6.25 -15.40 -11.43
CA LYS A 168 -5.07 -16.07 -10.83
C LYS A 168 -3.74 -15.44 -11.27
N LEU A 169 -3.81 -14.34 -12.02
CA LEU A 169 -2.64 -13.65 -12.55
C LEU A 169 -1.80 -13.01 -11.44
N GLU A 170 -0.51 -12.83 -11.73
CA GLU A 170 0.40 -12.10 -10.85
C GLU A 170 0.03 -10.61 -10.80
N ASN A 171 0.43 -9.94 -9.73
CA ASN A 171 0.07 -8.54 -9.48
C ASN A 171 0.54 -7.60 -10.60
N ASP A 172 1.74 -7.84 -11.15
CA ASP A 172 2.31 -7.02 -12.23
C ASP A 172 1.47 -7.12 -13.51
N ASP A 173 0.99 -8.31 -13.84
CA ASP A 173 0.13 -8.53 -15.01
C ASP A 173 -1.29 -8.00 -14.78
N LYS A 174 -1.83 -8.13 -13.55
CA LYS A 174 -3.07 -7.44 -13.16
C LYS A 174 -2.95 -5.93 -13.29
N GLN A 175 -1.80 -5.35 -12.94
CA GLN A 175 -1.55 -3.93 -13.10
C GLN A 175 -1.56 -3.54 -14.59
N LYS A 176 -0.85 -4.28 -15.45
CA LYS A 176 -0.86 -4.04 -16.90
C LYS A 176 -2.27 -4.08 -17.50
N LEU A 177 -3.09 -5.05 -17.10
CA LEU A 177 -4.49 -5.14 -17.56
C LEU A 177 -5.33 -3.95 -17.07
N ASN A 178 -5.13 -3.50 -15.82
CA ASN A 178 -5.80 -2.31 -15.31
C ASN A 178 -5.39 -1.04 -16.05
N GLU A 179 -4.10 -0.89 -16.39
CA GLU A 179 -3.60 0.24 -17.19
C GLU A 179 -4.21 0.24 -18.59
N LEU A 180 -4.23 -0.91 -19.27
CA LEU A 180 -4.88 -1.08 -20.57
C LEU A 180 -6.35 -0.70 -20.53
N ARG A 181 -7.07 -1.17 -19.51
CA ARG A 181 -8.49 -0.87 -19.27
C ARG A 181 -8.74 0.63 -19.08
N GLU A 182 -7.94 1.30 -18.26
CA GLU A 182 -8.05 2.75 -18.04
C GLU A 182 -7.72 3.55 -19.31
N GLU A 183 -6.75 3.10 -20.11
CA GLU A 183 -6.45 3.72 -21.40
C GLU A 183 -7.62 3.56 -22.37
N HIS A 184 -8.23 2.37 -22.42
CA HIS A 184 -9.38 2.11 -23.29
C HIS A 184 -10.60 2.93 -22.89
N ILE A 185 -10.89 3.06 -21.59
CA ILE A 185 -11.91 3.98 -21.07
C ILE A 185 -11.64 5.40 -21.56
N ARG A 186 -10.40 5.89 -21.44
CA ARG A 186 -10.04 7.24 -21.93
C ARG A 186 -10.29 7.40 -23.43
N LYS A 187 -9.96 6.39 -24.26
CA LYS A 187 -10.21 6.43 -25.71
C LYS A 187 -11.71 6.49 -26.02
N LEU A 188 -12.51 5.66 -25.35
CA LEU A 188 -13.97 5.66 -25.51
C LEU A 188 -14.62 6.97 -25.05
N GLU A 189 -14.14 7.56 -23.95
CA GLU A 189 -14.59 8.87 -23.48
C GLU A 189 -14.24 10.01 -24.44
N GLN A 190 -13.14 9.88 -25.20
CA GLN A 190 -12.71 10.83 -26.23
C GLN A 190 -13.51 10.71 -27.54
N THR A 191 -13.92 9.50 -27.93
CA THR A 191 -14.67 9.27 -29.18
C THR A 191 -16.16 9.55 -29.04
N GLN A 192 -16.70 9.62 -27.82
CA GLN A 192 -18.07 10.08 -27.59
C GLN A 192 -18.14 11.62 -27.65
N PRO A 193 -18.89 12.21 -28.60
CA PRO A 193 -19.06 13.66 -28.67
C PRO A 193 -19.80 14.16 -27.43
N GLY A 194 -19.13 15.00 -26.62
CA GLY A 194 -19.70 15.68 -25.44
C GLY A 194 -19.31 15.13 -24.07
N THR A 195 -18.77 13.92 -23.97
CA THR A 195 -18.30 13.32 -22.70
C THR A 195 -17.04 13.97 -22.15
N ASN A 196 -16.09 14.37 -23.01
CA ASN A 196 -14.90 15.09 -22.58
C ASN A 196 -15.25 16.43 -21.92
N ASP A 197 -16.16 17.19 -22.53
CA ASP A 197 -16.63 18.46 -21.98
C ASP A 197 -17.48 18.24 -20.71
N PHE A 198 -18.31 17.19 -20.69
CA PHE A 198 -19.09 16.85 -19.50
C PHE A 198 -18.20 16.50 -18.32
N ASN A 199 -17.25 15.56 -18.49
CA ASN A 199 -16.33 15.15 -17.43
C ASN A 199 -15.38 16.27 -17.02
N TYR A 200 -14.87 17.06 -17.97
CA TYR A 200 -14.06 18.24 -17.69
C TYR A 200 -14.82 19.25 -16.82
N ILE A 201 -16.02 19.66 -17.25
CA ILE A 201 -16.81 20.65 -16.53
C ILE A 201 -17.24 20.09 -15.16
N ARG A 202 -17.64 18.82 -15.10
CA ARG A 202 -17.99 18.09 -13.87
C ARG A 202 -16.87 18.14 -12.84
N ASN A 203 -15.64 17.80 -13.24
CA ASN A 203 -14.48 17.79 -12.35
C ASN A 203 -14.13 19.22 -11.91
N LYS A 204 -14.15 20.18 -12.84
CA LYS A 204 -13.86 21.58 -12.50
C LYS A 204 -14.90 22.21 -11.57
N ILE A 205 -16.17 21.81 -11.63
CA ILE A 205 -17.22 22.20 -10.67
C ILE A 205 -16.94 21.58 -9.31
N TYR A 206 -16.60 20.29 -9.27
CA TYR A 206 -16.29 19.58 -8.04
C TYR A 206 -15.15 20.22 -7.25
N ASP A 207 -14.09 20.68 -7.95
CA ASP A 207 -12.90 21.28 -7.34
C ASP A 207 -13.08 22.74 -6.90
N LYS A 208 -14.22 23.39 -7.21
CA LYS A 208 -14.39 24.79 -6.84
C LYS A 208 -14.53 24.98 -5.34
N LYS A 209 -13.78 25.98 -4.85
CA LYS A 209 -13.80 26.46 -3.46
C LYS A 209 -14.54 27.80 -3.30
N LYS A 210 -14.77 28.54 -4.38
CA LYS A 210 -15.35 29.90 -4.36
C LYS A 210 -16.82 29.89 -4.78
N ILE A 211 -17.72 30.32 -3.90
CA ILE A 211 -19.17 30.44 -4.12
C ILE A 211 -19.51 31.27 -5.37
N PRO A 212 -18.91 32.46 -5.62
CA PRO A 212 -19.30 33.31 -6.76
C PRO A 212 -19.22 32.62 -8.13
N ASN A 213 -18.31 31.66 -8.32
CA ASN A 213 -18.13 30.99 -9.61
C ASN A 213 -19.25 29.98 -9.92
N LEU A 214 -20.01 29.57 -8.92
CA LEU A 214 -21.08 28.57 -9.03
C LEU A 214 -22.49 29.19 -9.06
N LYS A 215 -22.62 30.49 -8.79
CA LYS A 215 -23.92 31.18 -8.81
C LYS A 215 -24.51 31.23 -10.22
N VAL A 216 -25.85 31.34 -10.30
CA VAL A 216 -26.57 31.58 -11.55
C VAL A 216 -26.00 32.81 -12.27
N ASN A 217 -25.93 32.75 -13.59
CA ASN A 217 -25.36 33.80 -14.46
C ASN A 217 -23.87 34.11 -14.23
N ARG A 218 -23.14 33.26 -13.51
CA ARG A 218 -21.67 33.34 -13.36
C ARG A 218 -20.96 32.28 -14.21
N HIS A 219 -19.64 32.21 -14.08
CA HIS A 219 -18.75 31.45 -14.96
C HIS A 219 -19.29 30.05 -15.28
N TRP A 220 -19.45 29.15 -14.29
CA TRP A 220 -19.85 27.78 -14.60
C TRP A 220 -21.27 27.64 -15.14
N PHE A 221 -22.21 28.50 -14.73
CA PHE A 221 -23.53 28.49 -15.36
C PHE A 221 -23.45 28.86 -16.85
N ARG A 222 -22.63 29.86 -17.19
CA ARG A 222 -22.43 30.30 -18.58
C ARG A 222 -21.71 29.22 -19.39
N GLU A 223 -20.66 28.61 -18.83
CA GLU A 223 -19.95 27.49 -19.49
C GLU A 223 -20.90 26.33 -19.80
N ILE A 224 -21.70 25.88 -18.83
CA ILE A 224 -22.68 24.80 -19.05
C ILE A 224 -23.73 25.22 -20.10
N ARG A 225 -24.28 26.44 -19.97
CA ARG A 225 -25.35 26.93 -20.86
C ARG A 225 -24.87 27.04 -22.30
N ASN A 226 -23.69 27.63 -22.49
CA ASN A 226 -23.17 28.01 -23.81
C ASN A 226 -22.38 26.89 -24.51
N SER A 227 -22.04 25.80 -23.81
CA SER A 227 -21.37 24.67 -24.46
C SER A 227 -22.23 24.11 -25.59
N LYS A 228 -21.62 23.99 -26.77
CA LYS A 228 -22.22 23.38 -27.97
C LYS A 228 -22.08 21.85 -27.97
N ASN A 229 -21.18 21.33 -27.13
CA ASN A 229 -20.81 19.92 -27.11
C ASN A 229 -21.60 19.12 -26.05
N LEU A 230 -22.33 19.79 -25.15
CA LEU A 230 -23.15 19.12 -24.14
C LEU A 230 -24.59 18.88 -24.62
N SER A 231 -25.11 17.68 -24.38
CA SER A 231 -26.53 17.36 -24.53
C SER A 231 -27.40 18.15 -23.54
N LYS A 232 -28.73 18.18 -23.74
CA LYS A 232 -29.66 18.82 -22.80
C LYS A 232 -29.62 18.14 -21.43
N GLU A 233 -29.60 16.80 -21.41
CA GLU A 233 -29.55 15.98 -20.21
C GLU A 233 -28.24 16.21 -19.43
N GLN A 234 -27.11 16.27 -20.15
CA GLN A 234 -25.80 16.58 -19.57
C GLN A 234 -25.77 17.98 -18.94
N LYS A 235 -26.37 18.98 -19.59
CA LYS A 235 -26.49 20.34 -19.03
C LYS A 235 -27.34 20.35 -17.76
N VAL A 236 -28.42 19.58 -17.72
CA VAL A 236 -29.26 19.44 -16.51
C VAL A 236 -28.46 18.81 -15.38
N ALA A 237 -27.77 17.69 -15.64
CA ALA A 237 -26.96 16.99 -14.65
C ALA A 237 -25.84 17.88 -14.07
N LEU A 238 -25.12 18.64 -14.90
CA LEU A 238 -24.08 19.56 -14.44
C LEU A 238 -24.64 20.71 -13.59
N ASN A 239 -25.83 21.24 -13.94
CA ASN A 239 -26.47 22.27 -13.13
C ASN A 239 -26.91 21.73 -11.76
N ILE A 240 -27.46 20.51 -11.70
CA ILE A 240 -27.79 19.84 -10.43
C ILE A 240 -26.53 19.68 -9.56
N GLN A 241 -25.43 19.22 -10.15
CA GLN A 241 -24.16 19.06 -9.43
C GLN A 241 -23.61 20.41 -8.93
N ARG A 242 -23.63 21.43 -9.80
CA ARG A 242 -23.23 22.79 -9.45
C ARG A 242 -24.03 23.32 -8.26
N ASP A 243 -25.35 23.12 -8.27
CA ASP A 243 -26.24 23.58 -7.20
C ASP A 243 -26.00 22.82 -5.89
N LYS A 244 -25.77 21.51 -5.97
CA LYS A 244 -25.34 20.71 -4.80
C LYS A 244 -24.03 21.25 -4.20
N LYS A 245 -23.03 21.53 -5.03
CA LYS A 245 -21.75 22.10 -4.59
C LYS A 245 -21.90 23.50 -4.01
N LEU A 246 -22.71 24.34 -4.64
CA LEU A 246 -23.03 25.69 -4.17
C LEU A 246 -23.67 25.62 -2.78
N LYS A 247 -24.69 24.78 -2.58
CA LYS A 247 -25.31 24.54 -1.27
C LYS A 247 -24.29 24.08 -0.24
N ALA A 248 -23.44 23.11 -0.56
CA ALA A 248 -22.41 22.62 0.37
C ALA A 248 -21.42 23.71 0.80
N LEU A 249 -20.94 24.53 -0.14
CA LEU A 249 -20.02 25.64 0.16
C LEU A 249 -20.71 26.75 0.96
N SER A 250 -21.95 27.10 0.63
CA SER A 250 -22.73 28.10 1.37
C SER A 250 -22.96 27.66 2.82
N ASN A 251 -23.31 26.40 3.04
CA ASN A 251 -23.49 25.85 4.38
C ASN A 251 -22.18 25.81 5.18
N LYS A 252 -21.08 25.34 4.58
CA LYS A 252 -19.76 25.38 5.23
C LYS A 252 -19.34 26.81 5.60
N LYS A 253 -19.65 27.77 4.72
CA LYS A 253 -19.35 29.19 4.97
C LYS A 253 -20.23 29.77 6.08
N TYR A 254 -21.51 29.42 6.11
CA TYR A 254 -22.43 29.77 7.19
C TYR A 254 -21.89 29.30 8.55
N ASP A 255 -21.53 28.02 8.65
CA ASP A 255 -21.04 27.40 9.89
C ASP A 255 -19.77 28.11 10.38
N LYS A 256 -18.83 28.39 9.46
CA LYS A 256 -17.62 29.16 9.75
C LYS A 256 -17.94 30.55 10.31
N ILE A 257 -18.87 31.29 9.70
CA ILE A 257 -19.24 32.64 10.18
C ILE A 257 -19.90 32.55 11.56
N ASN A 258 -20.80 31.59 11.75
CA ASN A 258 -21.50 31.38 13.01
C ASN A 258 -20.53 31.09 14.17
N GLU A 259 -19.45 30.34 13.90
CA GLU A 259 -18.38 30.07 14.87
C GLU A 259 -17.43 31.26 15.11
N GLU A 260 -17.18 32.09 14.08
CA GLU A 260 -16.25 33.23 14.17
C GLU A 260 -16.86 34.41 14.93
N ILE A 261 -18.15 34.72 14.72
CA ILE A 261 -18.81 35.90 15.33
C ILE A 261 -18.59 35.97 16.86
N PRO A 262 -18.85 34.91 17.66
CA PRO A 262 -18.70 34.97 19.11
C PRO A 262 -17.27 35.20 19.59
N LYS A 263 -16.27 34.79 18.78
CA LYS A 263 -14.84 34.86 19.12
C LYS A 263 -14.23 36.24 18.86
N ILE A 264 -14.90 37.09 18.10
CA ILE A 264 -14.40 38.43 17.80
C ILE A 264 -14.51 39.32 19.04
N GLU A 265 -13.40 39.96 19.40
CA GLU A 265 -13.33 40.88 20.56
C GLU A 265 -13.29 42.36 20.16
N THR A 266 -13.04 42.64 18.88
CA THR A 266 -12.85 44.00 18.36
C THR A 266 -14.01 44.44 17.49
N ALA A 267 -14.65 45.57 17.84
CA ALA A 267 -15.84 46.08 17.13
C ALA A 267 -15.61 46.36 15.63
N ASN A 268 -14.40 46.78 15.24
CA ASN A 268 -14.07 47.08 13.83
C ASN A 268 -14.22 45.87 12.90
N LEU A 269 -14.08 44.65 13.43
CA LEU A 269 -14.20 43.41 12.67
C LEU A 269 -15.65 42.93 12.50
N LEU A 270 -16.62 43.65 13.07
CA LEU A 270 -18.06 43.33 13.00
C LEU A 270 -18.91 44.46 12.39
N ASN A 271 -18.28 45.58 11.99
CA ASN A 271 -18.99 46.73 11.43
C ASN A 271 -19.59 46.45 10.03
N ASN A 272 -20.41 47.36 9.52
CA ASN A 272 -21.13 47.21 8.24
C ASN A 272 -20.25 47.22 6.98
N ARG A 273 -18.92 47.12 7.08
CA ARG A 273 -18.00 46.99 5.93
C ARG A 273 -16.88 45.99 6.18
N CYS A 274 -16.94 45.25 7.28
CA CYS A 274 -15.92 44.29 7.63
C CYS A 274 -16.00 43.01 6.78
N TYR A 275 -14.94 42.21 6.85
CA TYR A 275 -14.86 40.91 6.19
C TYR A 275 -16.04 39.98 6.55
N ILE A 276 -16.44 39.91 7.83
CA ILE A 276 -17.59 39.10 8.26
C ILE A 276 -18.88 39.54 7.56
N ASN A 277 -19.13 40.85 7.47
CA ASN A 277 -20.30 41.38 6.78
C ASN A 277 -20.31 41.01 5.29
N ILE A 278 -19.18 41.20 4.61
CA ILE A 278 -19.02 40.81 3.20
C ILE A 278 -19.26 39.30 3.04
N MET A 279 -18.77 38.51 4.00
CA MET A 279 -18.96 37.07 3.98
C MET A 279 -20.43 36.65 4.11
N ILE A 280 -21.19 37.32 4.99
CA ILE A 280 -22.63 37.13 5.16
C ILE A 280 -23.37 37.51 3.87
N TYR A 281 -23.05 38.66 3.26
CA TYR A 281 -23.66 39.11 1.99
C TYR A 281 -23.46 38.16 0.81
N GLU A 282 -22.40 37.35 0.81
CA GLU A 282 -22.20 36.37 -0.24
C GLU A 282 -23.13 35.15 -0.12
N LEU A 283 -23.71 34.91 1.06
CA LEU A 283 -24.69 33.86 1.29
C LEU A 283 -26.06 34.26 0.73
N LYS A 284 -26.89 33.26 0.46
CA LYS A 284 -28.29 33.43 0.08
C LYS A 284 -29.11 32.34 0.72
N ASN A 285 -30.27 32.69 1.27
CA ASN A 285 -31.16 31.75 1.97
C ASN A 285 -31.55 30.54 1.11
N GLU A 286 -31.78 30.72 -0.19
CA GLU A 286 -32.08 29.64 -1.15
C GLU A 286 -31.01 28.52 -1.21
N ASN A 287 -29.79 28.79 -0.73
CA ASN A 287 -28.66 27.86 -0.74
C ASN A 287 -28.31 27.30 0.64
N LEU A 288 -29.03 27.69 1.68
CA LEU A 288 -28.85 27.21 3.05
C LEU A 288 -29.78 26.02 3.31
N LYS A 289 -29.42 25.17 4.27
CA LYS A 289 -30.24 24.02 4.70
C LYS A 289 -30.93 24.32 6.02
N ASP A 290 -32.03 23.61 6.26
CA ASP A 290 -32.76 23.61 7.53
C ASP A 290 -33.17 25.05 7.93
N ASP A 291 -33.10 25.37 9.22
CA ASP A 291 -33.52 26.66 9.78
C ASP A 291 -32.43 27.75 9.65
N ARG A 292 -31.41 27.54 8.80
CA ARG A 292 -30.30 28.48 8.63
C ARG A 292 -30.74 29.67 7.79
N ASP A 293 -30.49 30.86 8.32
CA ASP A 293 -30.91 32.09 7.69
C ASP A 293 -29.83 33.19 7.83
N VAL A 294 -29.63 33.93 6.75
CA VAL A 294 -28.69 35.05 6.68
C VAL A 294 -29.04 36.11 7.71
N ASP A 295 -30.32 36.37 7.97
CA ASP A 295 -30.73 37.39 8.94
C ASP A 295 -30.34 37.00 10.37
N THR A 296 -30.37 35.70 10.69
CA THR A 296 -29.88 35.18 11.99
C THR A 296 -28.39 35.48 12.19
N LEU A 297 -27.55 35.29 11.16
CA LEU A 297 -26.13 35.65 11.26
C LEU A 297 -25.93 37.16 11.39
N GLN A 298 -26.72 37.95 10.65
CA GLN A 298 -26.64 39.40 10.70
C GLN A 298 -27.02 39.94 12.07
N GLN A 299 -28.08 39.38 12.68
CA GLN A 299 -28.51 39.69 14.03
C GLN A 299 -27.43 39.32 15.06
N LYS A 300 -26.93 38.09 15.04
CA LYS A 300 -25.83 37.64 15.94
C LYS A 300 -24.61 38.55 15.86
N ARG A 301 -24.23 38.94 14.63
CA ARG A 301 -23.12 39.86 14.39
C ARG A 301 -23.39 41.23 15.02
N GLN A 302 -24.61 41.75 14.86
CA GLN A 302 -25.02 43.05 15.42
C GLN A 302 -25.08 43.04 16.95
N GLU A 303 -25.64 42.00 17.55
CA GLU A 303 -25.68 41.80 19.01
C GLU A 303 -24.26 41.74 19.59
N ARG A 304 -23.35 40.99 18.94
CA ARG A 304 -21.95 40.91 19.37
C ARG A 304 -21.25 42.27 19.26
N TYR A 305 -21.50 43.01 18.19
CA TYR A 305 -20.95 44.36 18.00
C TYR A 305 -21.37 45.30 19.14
N GLN A 306 -22.67 45.33 19.47
CA GLN A 306 -23.21 46.15 20.56
C GLN A 306 -22.61 45.75 21.92
N LEU A 307 -22.46 44.45 22.19
CA LEU A 307 -21.86 43.94 23.43
C LEU A 307 -20.42 44.40 23.61
N ILE A 308 -19.60 44.39 22.54
CA ILE A 308 -18.23 44.88 22.58
C ILE A 308 -18.20 46.39 22.81
N GLN A 309 -19.06 47.15 22.14
CA GLN A 309 -19.14 48.60 22.34
C GLN A 309 -19.46 48.94 23.80
N LYS A 310 -20.44 48.26 24.40
CA LYS A 310 -20.79 48.43 25.82
C LYS A 310 -19.63 48.12 26.76
N LYS A 311 -18.87 47.05 26.50
CA LYS A 311 -17.64 46.73 27.28
C LYS A 311 -16.58 47.83 27.19
N VAL A 312 -16.37 48.38 26.00
CA VAL A 312 -15.43 49.49 25.79
C VAL A 312 -15.88 50.73 26.55
N GLU A 313 -17.19 51.02 26.55
CA GLU A 313 -17.77 52.15 27.24
C GLU A 313 -17.65 52.03 28.77
N ILE A 314 -17.98 50.86 29.33
CA ILE A 314 -17.75 50.55 30.75
C ILE A 314 -16.27 50.71 31.12
N SER A 315 -15.35 50.18 30.31
CA SER A 315 -13.91 50.30 30.56
C SER A 315 -13.44 51.75 30.55
N LYS A 316 -13.98 52.59 29.65
CA LYS A 316 -13.72 54.04 29.64
C LYS A 316 -14.23 54.69 30.92
N TYR A 317 -15.46 54.39 31.33
CA TYR A 317 -16.04 54.90 32.57
C TYR A 317 -15.20 54.53 33.81
N ASP A 318 -14.79 53.26 33.94
CA ASP A 318 -13.94 52.80 35.03
C ASP A 318 -12.59 53.51 35.05
N ARG A 319 -12.00 53.76 33.88
CA ARG A 319 -10.77 54.55 33.76
C ARG A 319 -10.96 55.97 34.26
N TYR A 320 -12.05 56.65 33.87
CA TYR A 320 -12.35 57.99 34.37
C TYR A 320 -12.58 58.00 35.88
N LYS A 321 -13.33 57.03 36.42
CA LYS A 321 -13.55 56.89 37.87
C LYS A 321 -12.23 56.74 38.63
N ARG A 322 -11.29 55.92 38.13
CA ARG A 322 -9.94 55.79 38.71
C ARG A 322 -9.15 57.10 38.63
N GLN A 323 -9.21 57.81 37.51
CA GLN A 323 -8.51 59.10 37.35
C GLN A 323 -9.04 60.15 38.33
N ILE A 324 -10.36 60.25 38.49
CA ILE A 324 -11.00 61.15 39.45
C ILE A 324 -10.59 60.79 40.89
N THR A 325 -10.66 59.50 41.25
CA THR A 325 -10.26 59.02 42.59
C THR A 325 -8.80 59.35 42.88
N ASN A 326 -7.90 59.09 41.93
CA ASN A 326 -6.48 59.41 42.06
C ASN A 326 -6.23 60.91 42.21
N PHE A 327 -6.99 61.75 41.51
CA PHE A 327 -6.90 63.20 41.63
C PHE A 327 -7.29 63.69 43.02
N TYR A 328 -8.42 63.21 43.57
CA TYR A 328 -8.85 63.57 44.93
C TYR A 328 -7.90 63.05 46.01
N ASN A 329 -7.43 61.81 45.90
CA ASN A 329 -6.44 61.25 46.84
C ASN A 329 -5.14 62.08 46.84
N ARG A 330 -4.64 62.49 45.66
CA ARG A 330 -3.47 63.36 45.57
C ARG A 330 -3.69 64.72 46.23
N LYS A 331 -4.86 65.34 46.02
CA LYS A 331 -5.21 66.60 46.70
C LYS A 331 -5.24 66.44 48.22
N GLN A 332 -5.82 65.34 48.72
CA GLN A 332 -5.89 65.08 50.15
C GLN A 332 -4.49 64.88 50.77
N VAL A 333 -3.61 64.14 50.11
CA VAL A 333 -2.21 63.98 50.54
C VAL A 333 -1.49 65.33 50.61
N VAL A 334 -1.69 66.20 49.62
CA VAL A 334 -1.11 67.55 49.62
C VAL A 334 -1.64 68.38 50.79
N LEU A 335 -2.96 68.36 51.04
CA LEU A 335 -3.56 69.08 52.17
C LEU A 335 -3.01 68.59 53.51
N LEU A 336 -2.98 67.27 53.74
CA LEU A 336 -2.43 66.67 54.96
C LEU A 336 -0.93 66.99 55.14
N SER A 337 -0.16 67.04 54.05
CA SER A 337 1.24 67.44 54.08
C SER A 337 1.39 68.90 54.49
N ASN A 338 0.57 69.79 53.95
CA ASN A 338 0.56 71.21 54.30
C ASN A 338 0.16 71.43 55.76
N ASP A 339 -0.87 70.71 56.23
CA ASP A 339 -1.32 70.75 57.63
C ASP A 339 -0.21 70.30 58.59
N ASN A 340 0.54 69.25 58.22
CA ASN A 340 1.68 68.78 59.00
C ASN A 340 2.82 69.81 59.05
N VAL A 341 3.10 70.50 57.93
CA VAL A 341 4.09 71.59 57.88
C VAL A 341 3.65 72.75 58.79
N LEU A 342 2.38 73.17 58.70
CA LEU A 342 1.83 74.21 59.58
C LEU A 342 1.92 73.82 61.06
N ALA A 343 1.56 72.58 61.40
CA ALA A 343 1.65 72.08 62.77
C ALA A 343 3.11 72.07 63.30
N LYS A 344 4.10 71.76 62.45
CA LYS A 344 5.52 71.87 62.81
C LYS A 344 5.93 73.32 63.06
N ILE A 345 5.55 74.24 62.17
CA ILE A 345 5.85 75.67 62.29
C ILE A 345 5.29 76.23 63.60
N LEU A 346 4.03 75.92 63.93
CA LEU A 346 3.38 76.33 65.18
C LEU A 346 4.10 75.76 66.41
N LYS A 347 4.54 74.50 66.38
CA LYS A 347 5.29 73.90 67.49
C LYS A 347 6.66 74.55 67.71
N THR A 348 7.34 74.98 66.66
CA THR A 348 8.63 75.70 66.77
C THR A 348 8.46 77.14 67.24
N SER A 349 7.34 77.79 66.94
CA SER A 349 7.09 79.19 67.35
C SER A 349 6.56 79.33 68.79
N ILE A 350 6.14 78.24 69.43
CA ILE A 350 5.74 78.21 70.86
C ILE A 350 6.95 77.92 71.78
N LYS A 351 8.11 77.52 71.23
CA LYS A 351 9.33 77.22 71.99
C LYS A 351 10.34 78.38 72.10
N HIS A 352 10.00 79.52 71.52
CA HIS A 352 10.66 80.81 71.74
C HIS A 352 9.68 81.73 72.45
#